data_AF-A0A972IAL8-F1
#
_entry.id   AF-A0A972IAL8-F1
#
_cell.length_a   1.000
_cell.length_b   1.000
_cell.length_c   1.000
_cell.angle_alpha   90.00
_cell.angle_beta   90.00
_cell.angle_gamma   90.00
#
_symmetry.space_group_name_H-M   'P 1'
#
loop_
_entity.id
_entity.type
_entity.pdbx_description
1 polymer ?
#
loop_
_entity_poly.entity_id
_entity_poly.type
_entity_poly.pdbx_seq_one_letter_code
_entity_poly.pdbx_strand_id
1 'polypeptide(L)'
;MRRVWLLSFFLVLAACTARDPRESPESAARALVEALERLHQSAYRAQAFSLLDAQSREVLEARARTAESLSHRPFTGADMFVPTAAGFAFKPGRIRDEDVVIDGDRARVTLRGDDPGEVATLELVRENDGWHVVLGLSRERDVPSPTVLSP
;
A
#
# COMPACT_ATOMS: atom_id res chain seq x y z
N MET A 1 -46.71 -15.25 -39.92
CA MET A 1 -45.27 -15.35 -40.27
C MET A 1 -44.58 -14.06 -39.85
N ARG A 2 -43.86 -14.08 -38.72
CA ARG A 2 -43.17 -12.93 -38.10
C ARG A 2 -41.76 -12.86 -38.66
N ARG A 3 -41.38 -11.78 -39.34
CA ARG A 3 -39.97 -11.45 -39.60
C ARG A 3 -39.62 -10.29 -38.69
N VAL A 4 -38.94 -10.67 -37.61
CA VAL A 4 -38.52 -9.84 -36.49
C VAL A 4 -37.42 -8.89 -36.95
N TRP A 5 -37.66 -7.61 -36.67
CA TRP A 5 -36.73 -6.50 -36.68
C TRP A 5 -35.41 -6.88 -35.97
N LEU A 6 -34.31 -6.97 -36.72
CA LEU A 6 -32.96 -7.06 -36.15
C LEU A 6 -32.51 -5.65 -35.74
N LEU A 7 -32.95 -5.24 -34.55
CA LEU A 7 -32.35 -4.14 -33.80
C LEU A 7 -30.94 -4.58 -33.40
N SER A 8 -29.94 -4.12 -34.16
CA SER A 8 -28.53 -4.15 -33.77
C SER A 8 -28.36 -3.23 -32.55
N PHE A 9 -28.46 -3.83 -31.38
CA PHE A 9 -28.18 -3.21 -30.10
C PHE A 9 -26.65 -3.10 -29.94
N PHE A 10 -26.10 -1.98 -30.39
CA PHE A 10 -24.70 -1.62 -30.22
C PHE A 10 -24.49 -1.25 -28.74
N LEU A 11 -24.24 -2.26 -27.91
CA LEU A 11 -23.94 -2.11 -26.50
C LEU A 11 -22.50 -1.59 -26.36
N VAL A 12 -22.34 -0.25 -26.38
CA VAL A 12 -21.09 0.41 -25.98
C VAL A 12 -20.96 0.23 -24.48
N LEU A 13 -20.25 -0.82 -24.08
CA LEU A 13 -19.73 -0.99 -22.73
C LEU A 13 -18.75 0.16 -22.47
N ALA A 14 -19.25 1.24 -21.87
CA ALA A 14 -18.44 2.19 -21.13
C ALA A 14 -17.79 1.43 -19.97
N ALA A 15 -16.67 0.79 -20.24
CA ALA A 15 -15.79 0.26 -19.22
C ALA A 15 -15.24 1.48 -18.46
N CYS A 16 -15.90 1.82 -17.35
CA CYS A 16 -15.31 2.64 -16.30
C CYS A 16 -14.12 1.85 -15.75
N THR A 17 -12.97 1.94 -16.43
CA THR A 17 -11.71 1.40 -15.93
C THR A 17 -11.38 2.22 -14.69
N ALA A 18 -11.50 1.61 -13.50
CA ALA A 18 -10.97 2.21 -12.29
C ALA A 18 -9.50 2.54 -12.55
N ARG A 19 -9.14 3.81 -12.38
CA ARG A 19 -7.78 4.29 -12.68
C ARG A 19 -6.79 3.53 -11.81
N ASP A 20 -5.73 2.99 -12.42
CA ASP A 20 -4.73 2.21 -11.69
C ASP A 20 -4.08 3.12 -10.63
N PRO A 21 -4.14 2.78 -9.33
CA PRO A 21 -3.55 3.60 -8.29
C PRO A 21 -2.04 3.76 -8.44
N ARG A 22 -1.35 2.91 -9.22
CA ARG A 22 0.12 2.94 -9.38
C ARG A 22 0.60 3.77 -10.58
N GLU A 23 -0.31 4.47 -11.27
CA GLU A 23 0.01 5.31 -12.44
C GLU A 23 0.96 6.47 -12.09
N SER A 24 0.78 7.09 -10.92
CA SER A 24 1.65 8.16 -10.40
C SER A 24 2.07 7.93 -8.95
N PRO A 25 3.16 8.59 -8.47
CA PRO A 25 3.55 8.47 -7.07
C PRO A 25 2.47 8.98 -6.12
N GLU A 26 1.82 10.09 -6.50
CA GLU A 26 0.73 10.71 -5.76
C GLU A 26 -0.48 9.77 -5.64
N SER A 27 -0.89 9.11 -6.73
CA SER A 27 -2.02 8.19 -6.72
C SER A 27 -1.71 6.95 -5.87
N ALA A 28 -0.47 6.45 -5.91
CA ALA A 28 -0.05 5.29 -5.14
C ALA A 28 -0.01 5.62 -3.63
N ALA A 29 0.57 6.77 -3.28
CA ALA A 29 0.59 7.29 -1.92
C ALA A 29 -0.82 7.49 -1.36
N ARG A 30 -1.71 8.11 -2.14
CA ARG A 30 -3.12 8.31 -1.76
C ARG A 30 -3.84 6.97 -1.54
N ALA A 31 -3.68 6.03 -2.46
CA ALA A 31 -4.30 4.72 -2.35
C ALA A 31 -3.81 3.96 -1.12
N LEU A 32 -2.53 4.09 -0.76
CA LEU A 32 -2.00 3.50 0.46
C LEU A 32 -2.63 4.16 1.70
N VAL A 33 -2.66 5.49 1.78
CA VAL A 33 -3.31 6.22 2.88
C VAL A 33 -4.76 5.76 3.06
N GLU A 34 -5.53 5.68 1.96
CA GLU A 34 -6.92 5.26 1.98
C GLU A 34 -7.10 3.81 2.48
N ALA A 35 -6.21 2.91 2.06
CA ALA A 35 -6.19 1.53 2.51
C ALA A 35 -5.80 1.42 4.00
N LEU A 36 -4.84 2.24 4.45
CA LEU A 36 -4.41 2.31 5.85
C LEU A 36 -5.54 2.78 6.77
N GLU A 37 -6.36 3.75 6.35
CA GLU A 37 -7.55 4.20 7.11
C GLU A 37 -8.60 3.09 7.30
N ARG A 38 -8.60 2.08 6.43
CA ARG A 38 -9.64 1.03 6.37
C ARG A 38 -9.08 -0.37 6.67
N LEU A 39 -7.90 -0.47 7.29
CA LEU A 39 -7.21 -1.74 7.59
C LEU A 39 -8.02 -2.74 8.41
N HIS A 40 -9.02 -2.27 9.15
CA HIS A 40 -9.94 -3.13 9.89
C HIS A 40 -10.69 -4.12 8.97
N GLN A 41 -10.80 -3.84 7.68
CA GLN A 41 -11.37 -4.77 6.68
C GLN A 41 -10.23 -5.46 5.92
N SER A 42 -10.33 -6.79 5.79
CA SER A 42 -9.30 -7.63 5.17
C SER A 42 -8.96 -7.23 3.73
N ALA A 43 -9.94 -6.73 2.96
CA ALA A 43 -9.73 -6.27 1.59
C ALA A 43 -8.70 -5.14 1.50
N TYR A 44 -8.73 -4.18 2.45
CA TYR A 44 -7.79 -3.06 2.45
C TYR A 44 -6.39 -3.46 2.95
N ARG A 45 -6.27 -4.53 3.76
CA ARG A 45 -4.96 -5.12 4.08
C ARG A 45 -4.28 -5.69 2.83
N ALA A 46 -5.03 -6.42 2.01
CA ALA A 46 -4.52 -6.94 0.74
C ALA A 46 -4.17 -5.80 -0.25
N GLN A 47 -5.01 -4.76 -0.32
CA GLN A 47 -4.76 -3.60 -1.15
C GLN A 47 -3.49 -2.85 -0.71
N ALA A 48 -3.35 -2.55 0.58
CA ALA A 48 -2.16 -1.90 1.13
C ALA A 48 -0.90 -2.71 0.81
N PHE A 49 -0.97 -4.04 0.98
CA PHE A 49 0.13 -4.95 0.65
C PHE A 49 0.51 -4.91 -0.85
N SER A 50 -0.46 -4.83 -1.76
CA SER A 50 -0.20 -4.78 -3.21
C SER A 50 0.42 -3.46 -3.70
N LEU A 51 0.37 -2.41 -2.90
CA LEU A 51 0.97 -1.10 -3.20
C LEU A 51 2.42 -1.00 -2.73
N LEU A 52 2.94 -2.04 -2.07
CA LEU A 52 4.30 -2.06 -1.55
C LEU A 52 5.30 -2.59 -2.57
N ASP A 53 6.52 -2.06 -2.50
CA ASP A 53 7.63 -2.57 -3.28
C ASP A 53 7.92 -4.04 -2.96
N ALA A 54 8.57 -4.74 -3.89
CA ALA A 54 8.85 -6.16 -3.77
C ALA A 54 9.64 -6.52 -2.50
N GLN A 55 10.61 -5.69 -2.10
CA GLN A 55 11.42 -5.95 -0.91
C GLN A 55 10.59 -5.79 0.38
N SER A 56 9.78 -4.73 0.48
CA SER A 56 8.87 -4.56 1.62
C SER A 56 7.89 -5.72 1.75
N ARG A 57 7.34 -6.20 0.62
CA ARG A 57 6.46 -7.39 0.59
C ARG A 57 7.18 -8.64 1.11
N GLU A 58 8.39 -8.91 0.63
CA GLU A 58 9.18 -10.07 1.06
C GLU A 58 9.44 -10.06 2.58
N VAL A 59 9.76 -8.89 3.15
CA VAL A 59 10.00 -8.75 4.59
C VAL A 59 8.73 -9.06 5.39
N LEU A 60 7.57 -8.54 4.96
CA LEU A 60 6.30 -8.83 5.62
C LEU A 60 5.90 -10.31 5.48
N GLU A 61 6.13 -10.93 4.34
CA GLU A 61 5.91 -12.37 4.19
C GLU A 61 6.83 -13.21 5.09
N ALA A 62 8.09 -12.80 5.27
CA ALA A 62 8.99 -13.46 6.20
C ALA A 62 8.48 -13.37 7.64
N ARG A 63 8.01 -12.19 8.07
CA ARG A 63 7.38 -12.01 9.38
C ARG A 63 6.13 -12.87 9.55
N ALA A 64 5.31 -12.99 8.50
CA ALA A 64 4.12 -13.84 8.52
C ALA A 64 4.46 -15.32 8.73
N ARG A 65 5.48 -15.83 8.01
CA ARG A 65 5.99 -17.20 8.20
C ARG A 65 6.48 -17.43 9.62
N THR A 66 7.19 -16.47 10.21
CA THR A 66 7.61 -16.55 11.61
C THR A 66 6.41 -16.58 12.56
N ALA A 67 5.43 -15.70 12.38
CA ALA A 67 4.23 -15.66 13.21
C ALA A 67 3.42 -16.97 13.12
N GLU A 68 3.28 -17.54 11.92
CA GLU A 68 2.63 -18.83 11.70
C GLU A 68 3.36 -19.95 12.44
N SER A 69 4.70 -19.99 12.37
CA SER A 69 5.50 -21.01 13.06
C SER A 69 5.34 -20.99 14.59
N LEU A 70 5.12 -19.80 15.17
CA LEU A 70 4.97 -19.61 16.63
C LEU A 70 3.54 -19.83 17.13
N SER A 71 2.53 -19.53 16.31
CA SER A 71 1.12 -19.52 16.72
C SER A 71 0.30 -20.70 16.19
N HIS A 72 0.85 -21.47 15.23
CA HIS A 72 0.16 -22.50 14.47
C HIS A 72 -1.11 -22.02 13.76
N ARG A 73 -1.22 -20.71 13.49
CA ARG A 73 -2.31 -20.11 12.72
C ARG A 73 -1.78 -19.60 11.38
N PRO A 74 -2.56 -19.71 10.28
CA PRO A 74 -2.12 -19.20 9.00
C PRO A 74 -2.06 -17.67 9.03
N PHE A 75 -0.95 -17.11 8.55
CA PHE A 75 -0.73 -15.68 8.38
C PHE A 75 -0.16 -15.39 7.00
N THR A 76 -0.60 -14.30 6.39
CA THR A 76 -0.03 -13.77 5.14
C THR A 76 0.75 -12.49 5.40
N GLY A 77 1.57 -12.04 4.44
CA GLY A 77 2.24 -10.74 4.52
C GLY A 77 1.25 -9.58 4.72
N ALA A 78 0.06 -9.66 4.12
CA ALA A 78 -1.01 -8.68 4.32
C ALA A 78 -1.56 -8.68 5.76
N ASP A 79 -1.53 -9.81 6.46
CA ASP A 79 -1.93 -9.88 7.88
C ASP A 79 -0.91 -9.24 8.83
N MET A 80 0.29 -8.93 8.35
CA MET A 80 1.31 -8.22 9.14
C MET A 80 1.04 -6.71 9.21
N PHE A 81 0.07 -6.19 8.46
CA PHE A 81 -0.49 -4.88 8.74
C PHE A 81 -1.31 -4.98 10.03
N VAL A 82 -0.70 -4.57 11.14
CA VAL A 82 -1.41 -4.47 12.41
C VAL A 82 -2.31 -3.23 12.34
N PRO A 83 -3.62 -3.37 12.60
CA PRO A 83 -4.48 -2.23 12.83
C PRO A 83 -4.10 -1.62 14.19
N THR A 84 -2.98 -0.91 14.25
CA THR A 84 -2.74 0.03 15.33
C THR A 84 -3.71 1.18 15.18
N ALA A 85 -4.13 1.79 16.29
CA ALA A 85 -4.95 3.01 16.28
C ALA A 85 -4.30 4.19 15.52
N ALA A 86 -3.05 4.02 15.07
CA ALA A 86 -2.31 4.93 14.22
C ALA A 86 -2.24 4.35 12.80
N GLY A 87 -2.98 4.97 11.88
CA GLY A 87 -2.40 5.25 10.58
C GLY A 87 -1.27 6.26 10.76
N PHE A 88 -1.23 7.29 9.92
CA PHE A 88 -0.45 8.48 10.26
C PHE A 88 -0.92 9.04 11.62
N ALA A 89 -0.02 9.66 12.39
CA ALA A 89 -0.36 10.28 13.68
C ALA A 89 -1.38 11.44 13.56
N PHE A 90 -1.65 11.84 12.33
CA PHE A 90 -2.57 12.88 11.90
C PHE A 90 -3.32 12.38 10.66
N LYS A 91 -4.37 13.08 10.24
CA LYS A 91 -5.06 12.76 8.97
C LYS A 91 -4.39 13.52 7.83
N PRO A 92 -3.79 12.85 6.83
CA PRO A 92 -3.22 13.55 5.68
C PRO A 92 -4.28 14.28 4.88
N GLY A 93 -4.00 15.53 4.51
CA GLY A 93 -4.78 16.32 3.59
C GLY A 93 -4.54 15.94 2.13
N ARG A 94 -4.99 16.82 1.23
CA ARG A 94 -4.78 16.65 -0.22
C ARG A 94 -3.29 16.82 -0.55
N ILE A 95 -2.69 15.79 -1.16
CA ILE A 95 -1.35 15.87 -1.77
C ILE A 95 -1.39 16.87 -2.93
N ARG A 96 -0.43 17.80 -2.95
CA ARG A 96 -0.27 18.83 -3.99
C ARG A 96 0.97 18.56 -4.82
N ASP A 97 1.11 19.23 -5.96
CA ASP A 97 2.24 19.04 -6.87
C ASP A 97 3.58 19.36 -6.19
N GLU A 98 3.61 20.39 -5.31
CA GLU A 98 4.79 20.75 -4.53
C GLU A 98 5.19 19.71 -3.47
N ASP A 99 4.30 18.78 -3.12
CA ASP A 99 4.58 17.71 -2.16
C ASP A 99 5.26 16.50 -2.81
N VAL A 100 5.35 16.47 -4.14
CA VAL A 100 5.87 15.34 -4.91
C VAL A 100 7.20 15.71 -5.55
N VAL A 101 8.24 14.94 -5.24
CA VAL A 101 9.56 15.05 -5.85
C VAL A 101 9.86 13.73 -6.55
N ILE A 102 10.07 13.76 -7.87
CA ILE A 102 10.40 12.58 -8.68
C ILE A 102 11.85 12.70 -9.15
N ASP A 103 12.63 11.64 -8.92
CA ASP A 103 14.02 11.49 -9.35
C ASP A 103 14.19 10.13 -10.05
N GLY A 104 14.04 10.13 -11.38
CA GLY A 104 14.07 8.93 -12.20
C GLY A 104 13.01 7.90 -11.77
N ASP A 105 13.48 6.75 -11.29
CA ASP A 105 12.64 5.64 -10.81
C ASP A 105 12.34 5.71 -9.32
N ARG A 106 12.66 6.83 -8.66
CA ARG A 106 12.34 7.08 -7.26
C ARG A 106 11.46 8.31 -7.12
N ALA A 107 10.61 8.32 -6.11
CA ALA A 107 9.82 9.48 -5.77
C ALA A 107 9.67 9.62 -4.27
N ARG A 108 9.52 10.86 -3.82
CA ARG A 108 9.18 11.22 -2.46
C ARG A 108 7.86 11.97 -2.48
N VAL A 109 6.92 11.53 -1.65
CA VAL A 109 5.63 12.20 -1.47
C VAL A 109 5.53 12.65 -0.01
N THR A 110 5.36 13.96 0.16
CA THR A 110 5.13 14.57 1.47
C THR A 110 3.65 14.57 1.80
N LEU A 111 3.29 14.01 2.93
CA LEU A 111 1.94 14.03 3.47
C LEU A 111 1.87 15.11 4.55
N ARG A 112 0.89 16.00 4.44
CA ARG A 112 0.69 17.12 5.37
C ARG A 112 -0.66 17.01 6.04
N GLY A 113 -0.73 17.28 7.34
CA GLY A 113 -1.98 17.41 8.09
C GLY A 113 -2.52 18.83 8.06
N ASP A 114 -3.43 19.11 8.99
CA ASP A 114 -4.04 20.44 9.14
C ASP A 114 -3.11 21.39 9.92
N ASP A 115 -2.31 20.84 10.85
CA ASP A 115 -1.34 21.60 11.61
C ASP A 115 0.04 21.66 10.91
N PRO A 116 0.79 22.79 10.97
CA PRO A 116 2.08 22.93 10.29
C PRO A 116 3.16 21.91 10.66
N GLY A 117 3.05 21.29 11.85
CA GLY A 117 3.97 20.25 12.32
C GLY A 117 3.60 18.84 11.87
N GLU A 118 2.41 18.65 11.31
CA GLU A 118 1.91 17.36 10.86
C GLU A 118 2.47 17.04 9.47
N VAL A 119 3.66 16.43 9.46
CA VAL A 119 4.34 16.05 8.21
C VAL A 119 4.83 14.62 8.31
N ALA A 120 4.59 13.85 7.24
CA ALA A 120 5.16 12.53 7.02
C ALA A 120 5.68 12.42 5.59
N THR A 121 6.58 11.49 5.35
CA THR A 121 7.16 11.28 4.02
C THR A 121 7.01 9.82 3.63
N LEU A 122 6.49 9.59 2.43
CA LEU A 122 6.49 8.31 1.77
C LEU A 122 7.56 8.31 0.68
N GLU A 123 8.42 7.30 0.71
CA GLU A 123 9.36 7.01 -0.36
C GLU A 123 8.71 5.98 -1.29
N LEU A 124 8.90 6.14 -2.60
CA LEU A 124 8.34 5.28 -3.63
C LEU A 124 9.40 4.91 -4.66
N VAL A 125 9.21 3.75 -5.28
CA VAL A 125 10.03 3.26 -6.39
C VAL A 125 9.13 2.85 -7.55
N ARG A 126 9.60 3.07 -8.78
CA ARG A 126 8.95 2.57 -9.99
C ARG A 126 9.41 1.14 -10.26
N GLU A 127 8.46 0.21 -10.22
CA GLU A 127 8.64 -1.16 -10.70
C GLU A 127 7.95 -1.33 -12.06
N ASN A 128 8.05 -2.52 -12.65
CA ASN A 128 7.55 -2.81 -14.00
C ASN A 128 6.04 -2.50 -14.18
N ASP A 129 5.26 -2.61 -13.11
CA ASP A 129 3.80 -2.44 -13.11
C ASP A 129 3.33 -1.14 -12.42
N GLY A 130 4.25 -0.20 -12.14
CA GLY A 130 3.92 1.15 -11.66
C GLY A 130 4.70 1.58 -10.43
N TRP A 131 4.19 2.61 -9.74
CA TRP A 131 4.78 3.14 -8.52
C TRP A 131 4.36 2.34 -7.29
N HIS A 132 5.33 2.03 -6.44
CA HIS A 132 5.13 1.28 -5.20
C HIS A 132 5.77 2.00 -4.02
N VAL A 133 5.14 1.89 -2.85
CA VAL A 133 5.59 2.53 -1.61
C VAL A 133 6.62 1.66 -0.91
N VAL A 134 7.68 2.31 -0.42
CA VAL A 134 8.76 1.70 0.34
C VAL A 134 8.51 1.87 1.83
N LEU A 135 8.35 0.77 2.58
CA LEU A 135 8.13 0.81 4.04
C LEU A 135 9.40 1.03 4.86
N GLY A 136 10.58 1.10 4.21
CA GLY A 136 11.86 1.26 4.89
C GLY A 136 12.21 0.10 5.83
N LEU A 137 11.58 -1.06 5.64
CA LEU A 137 11.82 -2.27 6.42
C LEU A 137 13.13 -2.91 5.98
N SER A 138 14.09 -3.00 6.90
CA SER A 138 15.37 -3.68 6.67
C SER A 138 15.33 -5.01 7.42
N ARG A 139 15.64 -6.12 6.73
CA ARG A 139 15.69 -7.47 7.31
C ARG A 139 16.57 -7.57 8.56
N GLU A 140 17.57 -6.70 8.67
CA GLU A 140 18.60 -6.73 9.70
C GLU A 140 18.20 -6.12 11.05
N ARG A 141 17.14 -5.29 11.10
CA ARG A 141 16.68 -4.66 12.36
C ARG A 141 15.74 -5.53 13.21
N ASP A 142 15.27 -6.65 12.68
CA ASP A 142 14.23 -7.48 13.31
C ASP A 142 14.73 -8.77 13.97
N VAL A 143 16.04 -9.04 13.95
CA VAL A 143 16.57 -10.16 14.74
C VAL A 143 16.61 -9.68 16.19
N PRO A 144 15.77 -10.22 17.11
CA PRO A 144 15.96 -9.92 18.53
C PRO A 144 17.38 -10.37 18.88
N SER A 145 18.19 -9.42 19.36
CA SER A 145 19.50 -9.74 19.89
C SER A 145 19.33 -10.92 20.84
N PRO A 146 20.07 -12.04 20.68
CA PRO A 146 19.97 -13.14 21.62
C PRO A 146 20.29 -12.56 22.98
N THR A 147 19.31 -12.57 23.89
CA THR A 147 19.49 -12.20 25.29
C THR A 147 20.66 -13.02 25.80
N VAL A 148 21.83 -12.38 25.90
CA VAL A 148 22.98 -12.96 26.58
C VAL A 148 22.60 -12.96 28.05
N LEU A 149 22.09 -14.11 28.51
CA LEU A 149 22.05 -14.44 29.92
C LEU A 149 23.51 -14.51 30.37
N SER A 150 24.01 -13.40 30.90
CA SER A 150 25.24 -13.39 31.68
C SER A 150 25.05 -14.29 32.92
N PRO A 151 26.07 -15.09 33.28
CA PRO A 151 26.02 -16.06 34.37
C PRO A 151 25.88 -15.43 35.76
#